data_AF-A0A2S4UNV5-F1
#
_entry.id   AF-A0A2S4UNV5-F1
#
_cell.length_a   1.000
_cell.length_b   1.000
_cell.length_c   1.000
_cell.angle_alpha   90.00
_cell.angle_beta   90.00
_cell.angle_gamma   90.00
#
_symmetry.space_group_name_H-M   'P 1'
#
loop_
_entity.id
_entity.type
_entity.pdbx_description
1 polymer ?
#
loop_
_entity_poly.entity_id
_entity_poly.type
_entity_poly.pdbx_seq_one_letter_code
_entity_poly.pdbx_strand_id
1 'polypeptide(L)'
;MSDNSSPSQNLCMGLPTTPPLINLSGFLLPTPNHGPSLNSPKIMNTSIPLEPIPDNDPTFSNLLSGLQMENPGRDETVLSHAQSIANLGAQGRSTAEVLRRQAKAIKELSSSLTVANEVIAAKPNYQAELLQIRTGATKQPIQLRTEPPYIAHLYFLGEVKETYCFCAEMKNLFARLHSHFFDEKHKISYVASYFKASKDDYVGKCASQTWWRGLLSRNAEVQGLDTKLASSAEDYVIEELLSIDSFLVAINKKFVNTSESDDDWKELEALRQGKKSMSDFNIQFTTLLRQLHPKPEQKAVCDYYDKAVDQDVKALG
;
A
#
# COMPACT_ATOMS: atom_id res chain seq x y z
N MET A 1 -46.09 14.53 18.69
CA MET A 1 -46.59 14.86 17.34
C MET A 1 -45.46 15.55 16.60
N SER A 2 -45.02 14.93 15.50
CA SER A 2 -44.15 15.44 14.44
C SER A 2 -42.67 15.61 14.86
N ASP A 3 -41.74 14.67 14.62
CA ASP A 3 -41.34 13.89 13.43
C ASP A 3 -41.04 14.73 12.18
N ASN A 4 -39.75 14.74 11.80
CA ASN A 4 -39.12 14.89 10.46
C ASN A 4 -37.67 15.38 10.65
N SER A 5 -36.64 14.55 10.83
CA SER A 5 -36.04 13.55 9.92
C SER A 5 -35.68 14.12 8.55
N SER A 6 -34.44 14.61 8.41
CA SER A 6 -33.80 14.86 7.12
C SER A 6 -33.19 13.56 6.54
N PRO A 7 -33.20 13.38 5.21
CA PRO A 7 -32.90 12.10 4.57
C PRO A 7 -31.39 11.85 4.42
N SER A 8 -30.95 10.69 4.90
CA SER A 8 -29.65 10.11 4.55
C SER A 8 -29.70 9.59 3.11
N GLN A 9 -28.92 10.20 2.21
CA GLN A 9 -28.68 9.67 0.88
C GLN A 9 -27.69 8.50 0.97
N ASN A 10 -28.23 7.28 1.08
CA ASN A 10 -27.47 6.06 0.84
C ASN A 10 -27.31 5.88 -0.67
N LEU A 11 -26.07 5.99 -1.17
CA LEU A 11 -25.68 5.55 -2.50
C LEU A 11 -25.73 4.02 -2.56
N CYS A 12 -26.90 3.48 -2.90
CA CYS A 12 -27.09 2.07 -3.21
C CYS A 12 -26.58 1.79 -4.64
N MET A 13 -25.30 1.45 -4.77
CA MET A 13 -24.77 0.88 -6.02
C MET A 13 -25.21 -0.58 -6.12
N GLY A 14 -26.04 -0.87 -7.11
CA GLY A 14 -26.62 -2.19 -7.35
C GLY A 14 -25.56 -3.27 -7.62
N LEU A 15 -25.74 -4.42 -6.97
CA LEU A 15 -25.08 -5.67 -7.33
C LEU A 15 -25.50 -6.10 -8.74
N PRO A 16 -24.59 -6.53 -9.62
CA PRO A 16 -24.95 -7.29 -10.80
C PRO A 16 -25.42 -8.68 -10.39
N THR A 17 -26.65 -8.99 -10.78
CA THR A 17 -27.34 -10.29 -10.69
C THR A 17 -26.51 -11.42 -11.29
N THR A 18 -26.31 -12.46 -10.49
CA THR A 18 -25.82 -13.79 -10.89
C THR A 18 -26.75 -14.45 -11.92
N PRO A 19 -26.24 -15.03 -13.02
CA PRO A 19 -27.01 -15.96 -13.84
C PRO A 19 -27.12 -17.34 -13.15
N PRO A 20 -28.20 -18.11 -13.40
CA PRO A 20 -28.44 -19.37 -12.72
C PRO A 20 -27.47 -20.47 -13.17
N LEU A 21 -27.08 -21.31 -12.20
CA LEU A 21 -26.31 -22.53 -12.39
C LEU A 21 -27.08 -23.53 -13.26
N ILE A 22 -26.53 -23.89 -14.41
CA ILE A 22 -26.98 -25.07 -15.16
C ILE A 22 -26.47 -26.30 -14.39
N ASN A 23 -27.42 -27.04 -13.83
CA ASN A 23 -27.19 -28.34 -13.19
C ASN A 23 -26.82 -29.39 -14.26
N LEU A 24 -25.56 -29.80 -14.30
CA LEU A 24 -25.04 -30.85 -15.20
C LEU A 24 -25.03 -32.24 -14.54
N SER A 25 -25.94 -32.52 -13.61
CA SER A 25 -26.05 -33.84 -12.94
C SER A 25 -26.91 -34.84 -13.74
N GLY A 26 -26.78 -34.87 -15.07
CA GLY A 26 -27.69 -35.65 -15.94
C GLY A 26 -27.06 -36.54 -17.01
N PHE A 27 -25.75 -36.55 -17.22
CA PHE A 27 -25.14 -37.29 -18.34
C PHE A 27 -24.12 -38.37 -17.94
N LEU A 28 -24.13 -38.79 -16.68
CA LEU A 28 -23.40 -39.98 -16.24
C LEU A 28 -24.38 -41.13 -16.02
N LEU A 29 -24.66 -41.90 -17.07
CA LEU A 29 -24.85 -43.34 -16.97
C LEU A 29 -24.51 -44.01 -18.32
N PRO A 30 -23.70 -45.09 -18.33
CA PRO A 30 -23.33 -45.78 -19.55
C PRO A 30 -24.48 -46.68 -19.99
N THR A 31 -25.08 -46.43 -21.15
CA THR A 31 -25.93 -47.44 -21.80
C THR A 31 -25.07 -48.35 -22.68
N PRO A 32 -25.18 -49.68 -22.49
CA PRO A 32 -24.44 -50.66 -23.28
C PRO A 32 -25.11 -50.74 -24.65
N ASN A 33 -24.35 -50.56 -25.73
CA ASN A 33 -24.85 -50.89 -27.05
C ASN A 33 -23.99 -51.97 -27.69
N HIS A 34 -24.65 -53.09 -27.90
CA HIS A 34 -24.17 -54.29 -28.57
C HIS A 34 -23.56 -53.94 -29.93
N GLY A 35 -22.24 -54.13 -30.06
CA GLY A 35 -21.63 -54.33 -31.38
C GLY A 35 -22.00 -55.73 -31.90
N PRO A 36 -22.27 -55.89 -33.21
CA PRO A 36 -22.48 -57.21 -33.78
C PRO A 36 -21.18 -58.02 -33.69
N SER A 37 -21.34 -59.26 -33.24
CA SER A 37 -20.33 -60.28 -32.99
C SER A 37 -19.36 -60.48 -34.15
N LEU A 38 -18.05 -60.48 -33.84
CA LEU A 38 -17.01 -61.09 -34.67
C LEU A 38 -17.28 -62.59 -34.77
N ASN A 39 -17.80 -63.04 -35.89
CA ASN A 39 -17.66 -64.43 -36.33
C ASN A 39 -16.70 -64.45 -37.52
N SER A 40 -15.41 -64.55 -37.22
CA SER A 40 -14.39 -64.94 -38.19
C SER A 40 -14.52 -66.44 -38.43
N PRO A 41 -14.80 -66.93 -39.66
CA PRO A 41 -14.63 -68.33 -39.97
C PRO A 41 -13.14 -68.63 -39.97
N LYS A 42 -12.74 -69.58 -39.12
CA LYS A 42 -11.42 -70.20 -39.07
C LYS A 42 -11.19 -70.94 -40.39
N ILE A 43 -10.52 -70.32 -41.36
CA ILE A 43 -10.10 -71.01 -42.58
C ILE A 43 -8.93 -71.90 -42.20
N MET A 44 -9.18 -73.21 -42.16
CA MET A 44 -8.14 -74.23 -42.15
C MET A 44 -7.33 -74.10 -43.45
N ASN A 45 -6.04 -73.83 -43.31
CA ASN A 45 -5.07 -74.09 -44.37
C ASN A 45 -5.13 -75.58 -44.72
N THR A 46 -5.76 -75.87 -45.85
CA THR A 46 -5.64 -77.18 -46.51
C THR A 46 -4.89 -76.92 -47.80
N SER A 47 -3.60 -77.25 -47.82
CA SER A 47 -2.77 -77.23 -49.01
C SER A 47 -3.32 -78.25 -50.01
N ILE A 48 -3.83 -77.78 -51.14
CA ILE A 48 -4.10 -78.61 -52.31
C ILE A 48 -2.99 -78.33 -53.34
N PRO A 49 -2.29 -79.35 -53.87
CA PRO A 49 -1.25 -79.15 -54.87
C PRO A 49 -1.83 -78.64 -56.19
N LEU A 50 -1.10 -77.74 -56.87
CA LEU A 50 -1.33 -77.36 -58.25
C LEU A 50 -1.21 -78.59 -59.16
N GLU A 51 -2.27 -78.91 -59.89
CA GLU A 51 -2.16 -79.63 -61.17
C GLU A 51 -2.20 -78.62 -62.33
N PRO A 52 -1.35 -78.77 -63.35
CA PRO A 52 -1.31 -77.89 -64.51
C PRO A 52 -2.41 -78.27 -65.51
N ILE A 53 -3.29 -77.33 -65.86
CA ILE A 53 -4.21 -77.47 -66.99
C ILE A 53 -3.48 -77.02 -68.26
N PRO A 54 -3.43 -77.85 -69.33
CA PRO A 54 -2.71 -77.53 -70.55
C PRO A 54 -3.52 -76.66 -71.53
N ASP A 55 -2.76 -75.80 -72.20
CA ASP A 55 -2.90 -75.23 -73.54
C ASP A 55 -4.28 -75.04 -74.20
N ASN A 56 -4.60 -73.76 -74.43
CA ASN A 56 -5.03 -73.18 -75.70
C ASN A 56 -6.13 -73.93 -76.49
N ASP A 57 -7.39 -73.74 -76.08
CA ASP A 57 -8.55 -74.03 -76.92
C ASP A 57 -9.17 -72.73 -77.47
N PRO A 58 -9.01 -72.41 -78.77
CA PRO A 58 -9.53 -71.18 -79.40
C PRO A 58 -11.08 -71.15 -79.45
N THR A 59 -11.74 -72.27 -79.14
CA THR A 59 -13.20 -72.35 -78.97
C THR A 59 -13.68 -71.67 -77.69
N PHE A 60 -12.85 -71.66 -76.63
CA PHE A 60 -13.20 -71.07 -75.33
C PHE A 60 -13.15 -69.54 -75.37
N SER A 61 -12.17 -68.96 -76.08
CA SER A 61 -12.07 -67.51 -76.30
C SER A 61 -13.24 -66.94 -77.08
N ASN A 62 -13.80 -67.71 -78.03
CA ASN A 62 -14.98 -67.29 -78.80
C ASN A 62 -16.29 -67.39 -77.99
N LEU A 63 -16.41 -68.37 -77.09
CA LEU A 63 -17.54 -68.44 -76.14
C LEU A 63 -17.47 -67.33 -75.08
N LEU A 64 -16.27 -66.93 -74.64
CA LEU A 64 -16.08 -65.82 -73.70
C LEU A 64 -16.41 -64.45 -74.32
N SER A 65 -16.10 -64.25 -75.61
CA SER A 65 -16.47 -63.02 -76.34
C SER A 65 -18.00 -62.85 -76.46
N GLY A 66 -18.76 -63.96 -76.48
CA GLY A 66 -20.23 -63.93 -76.46
C GLY A 66 -20.86 -63.62 -75.09
N LEU A 67 -20.07 -63.66 -74.01
CA LEU A 67 -20.47 -63.29 -72.65
C LEU A 67 -20.07 -61.85 -72.29
N GLN A 68 -19.48 -61.10 -73.22
CA GLN A 68 -19.10 -59.71 -73.03
C GLN A 68 -20.38 -58.85 -72.98
N MET A 69 -21.04 -58.86 -71.82
CA MET A 69 -22.09 -57.90 -71.51
C MET A 69 -21.42 -56.55 -71.29
N GLU A 70 -21.26 -55.80 -72.37
CA GLU A 70 -20.94 -54.38 -72.30
C GLU A 70 -22.13 -53.69 -71.62
N ASN A 71 -21.99 -53.38 -70.33
CA ASN A 71 -23.01 -52.70 -69.55
C ASN A 71 -22.76 -51.19 -69.66
N PRO A 72 -23.52 -50.44 -70.48
CA PRO A 72 -23.24 -49.05 -70.81
C PRO A 72 -23.36 -48.09 -69.60
N GLY A 73 -23.89 -48.55 -68.46
CA GLY A 73 -23.91 -47.79 -67.20
C GLY A 73 -22.80 -48.15 -66.22
N ARG A 74 -21.93 -49.13 -66.55
CA ARG A 74 -20.87 -49.61 -65.64
C ARG A 74 -19.84 -48.52 -65.38
N ASP A 75 -19.38 -47.81 -66.40
CA ASP A 75 -18.35 -46.78 -66.25
C ASP A 75 -18.88 -45.56 -65.50
N GLU A 76 -20.15 -45.20 -65.72
CA GLU A 76 -20.84 -44.14 -64.96
C GLU A 76 -21.00 -44.53 -63.49
N THR A 77 -21.36 -45.80 -63.22
CA THR A 77 -21.44 -46.33 -61.85
C THR A 77 -20.06 -46.38 -61.18
N VAL A 78 -19.02 -46.78 -61.91
CA VAL A 78 -17.64 -46.80 -61.42
C VAL A 78 -17.13 -45.40 -61.12
N LEU A 79 -17.43 -44.42 -61.98
CA LEU A 79 -17.07 -43.02 -61.77
C LEU A 79 -17.80 -42.42 -60.55
N SER A 80 -19.10 -42.71 -60.40
CA SER A 80 -19.90 -42.31 -59.23
C SER A 80 -19.35 -42.90 -57.93
N HIS A 81 -18.98 -44.19 -57.94
CA HIS A 81 -18.32 -44.83 -56.80
C HIS A 81 -16.95 -44.22 -56.52
N ALA A 82 -16.13 -43.96 -57.55
CA ALA A 82 -14.83 -43.33 -57.39
C ALA A 82 -14.96 -41.92 -56.78
N GLN A 83 -15.96 -41.14 -57.19
CA GLN A 83 -16.24 -39.82 -56.64
C GLN A 83 -16.74 -39.90 -55.19
N SER A 84 -17.61 -40.86 -54.87
CA SER A 84 -18.05 -41.12 -53.50
C SER A 84 -16.89 -41.51 -52.58
N ILE A 85 -15.99 -42.38 -53.05
CA ILE A 85 -14.77 -42.77 -52.33
C ILE A 85 -13.84 -41.57 -52.13
N ALA A 86 -13.66 -40.72 -53.14
CA ALA A 86 -12.85 -39.51 -53.04
C ALA A 86 -13.43 -38.52 -52.02
N ASN A 87 -14.75 -38.33 -52.02
CA ASN A 87 -15.47 -37.47 -51.07
C ASN A 87 -15.36 -38.01 -49.64
N LEU A 88 -15.57 -39.32 -49.43
CA LEU A 88 -15.39 -39.98 -48.14
C LEU A 88 -13.93 -39.86 -47.67
N GLY A 89 -12.96 -40.00 -48.56
CA GLY A 89 -11.54 -39.81 -48.25
C GLY A 89 -11.19 -38.37 -47.88
N ALA A 90 -11.82 -37.37 -48.51
CA ALA A 90 -11.67 -35.97 -48.14
C ALA A 90 -12.31 -35.67 -46.77
N GLN A 91 -13.49 -36.22 -46.50
CA GLN A 91 -14.17 -36.11 -45.21
C GLN A 91 -13.38 -36.79 -44.08
N GLY A 92 -12.82 -37.98 -44.34
CA GLY A 92 -11.94 -38.69 -43.42
C GLY A 92 -10.69 -37.88 -43.05
N ARG A 93 -10.07 -37.22 -44.03
CA ARG A 93 -8.92 -36.34 -43.77
C ARG A 93 -9.30 -35.09 -42.97
N SER A 94 -10.43 -34.47 -43.29
CA SER A 94 -10.94 -33.32 -42.54
C SER A 94 -11.26 -33.66 -41.08
N THR A 95 -11.94 -34.78 -40.84
CA THR A 95 -12.28 -35.26 -39.49
C THR A 95 -11.03 -35.64 -38.69
N ALA A 96 -10.04 -36.29 -39.31
CA ALA A 96 -8.76 -36.59 -38.67
C ALA A 96 -8.01 -35.32 -38.22
N GLU A 97 -8.03 -34.26 -39.04
CA GLU A 97 -7.41 -32.98 -38.70
C GLU A 97 -8.14 -32.27 -37.55
N VAL A 98 -9.48 -32.32 -37.51
CA VAL A 98 -10.26 -31.80 -36.38
C VAL A 98 -9.92 -32.55 -35.09
N LEU A 99 -9.87 -33.89 -35.12
CA LEU A 99 -9.50 -34.70 -33.97
C LEU A 99 -8.08 -34.37 -33.48
N ARG A 100 -7.13 -34.19 -34.40
CA ARG A 100 -5.76 -33.79 -34.07
C ARG A 100 -5.71 -32.43 -33.36
N ARG A 101 -6.48 -31.44 -33.83
CA ARG A 101 -6.57 -30.11 -33.20
C ARG A 101 -7.20 -30.19 -31.81
N GLN A 102 -8.27 -30.96 -31.66
CA GLN A 102 -8.92 -31.18 -30.36
C GLN A 102 -7.97 -31.86 -29.36
N ALA A 103 -7.24 -32.90 -29.78
CA ALA A 103 -6.24 -33.55 -28.94
C ALA A 103 -5.15 -32.58 -28.46
N LYS A 104 -4.70 -31.66 -29.33
CA LYS A 104 -3.74 -30.61 -28.96
C LYS A 104 -4.34 -29.65 -27.92
N ALA A 105 -5.56 -29.17 -28.13
CA ALA A 105 -6.24 -28.27 -27.21
C ALA A 105 -6.48 -28.91 -25.83
N ILE A 106 -6.89 -30.18 -25.79
CA ILE A 106 -7.04 -30.94 -24.53
C ILE A 106 -5.71 -31.02 -23.79
N LYS A 107 -4.61 -31.27 -24.49
CA LYS A 107 -3.28 -31.30 -23.89
C LYS A 107 -2.90 -29.94 -23.29
N GLU A 108 -3.13 -28.83 -24.00
CA GLU A 108 -2.85 -27.48 -23.51
C GLU A 108 -3.70 -27.12 -22.29
N LEU A 109 -4.99 -27.47 -22.30
CA LEU A 109 -5.88 -27.28 -21.16
C LEU A 109 -5.45 -28.11 -19.94
N SER A 110 -5.05 -29.37 -20.15
CA SER A 110 -4.55 -30.22 -19.07
C SER A 110 -3.27 -29.67 -18.43
N SER A 111 -2.38 -29.07 -19.25
CA SER A 111 -1.18 -28.39 -18.75
C SER A 111 -1.55 -27.15 -17.93
N SER A 112 -2.50 -26.35 -18.41
CA SER A 112 -2.94 -25.14 -17.72
C SER A 112 -3.63 -25.46 -16.39
N LEU A 113 -4.42 -26.54 -16.35
CA LEU A 113 -5.05 -27.04 -15.12
C LEU A 113 -4.01 -27.52 -14.10
N THR A 114 -2.93 -28.16 -14.56
CA THR A 114 -1.82 -28.58 -13.69
C THR A 114 -1.16 -27.36 -13.02
N VAL A 115 -0.82 -26.33 -13.80
CA VAL A 115 -0.26 -25.08 -13.27
C VAL A 115 -1.24 -24.39 -12.30
N ALA A 116 -2.54 -24.35 -12.62
CA ALA A 116 -3.54 -23.77 -11.74
C ALA A 116 -3.63 -24.53 -10.40
N ASN A 117 -3.53 -25.86 -10.42
CA ASN A 117 -3.51 -26.68 -9.20
C ASN A 117 -2.25 -26.45 -8.37
N GLU A 118 -1.08 -26.27 -8.99
CA GLU A 118 0.15 -25.89 -8.29
C GLU A 118 0.01 -24.53 -7.60
N VAL A 119 -0.60 -23.55 -8.27
CA VAL A 119 -0.88 -22.23 -7.67
C VAL A 119 -1.86 -22.34 -6.49
N ILE A 120 -2.90 -23.17 -6.61
CA ILE A 120 -3.85 -23.41 -5.52
C ILE A 120 -3.16 -24.12 -4.34
N ALA A 121 -2.27 -25.08 -4.61
CA ALA A 121 -1.49 -25.78 -3.59
C ALA A 121 -0.46 -24.88 -2.91
N ALA A 122 0.11 -23.91 -3.63
CA ALA A 122 1.06 -22.94 -3.10
C ALA A 122 0.38 -21.77 -2.34
N LYS A 123 -0.90 -21.50 -2.60
CA LYS A 123 -1.70 -20.47 -1.91
C LYS A 123 -1.62 -20.51 -0.37
N PRO A 124 -1.80 -21.65 0.32
CA PRO A 124 -1.65 -21.70 1.78
C PRO A 124 -0.22 -21.37 2.23
N ASN A 125 0.80 -21.70 1.44
CA ASN A 125 2.19 -21.41 1.77
C ASN A 125 2.50 -19.90 1.67
N TYR A 126 2.03 -19.23 0.61
CA TYR A 126 2.12 -17.77 0.50
C TYR A 126 1.31 -17.05 1.59
N GLN A 127 0.13 -17.56 1.94
CA GLN A 127 -0.65 -17.01 3.05
C GLN A 127 0.06 -17.23 4.40
N ALA A 128 0.70 -18.38 4.60
CA ALA A 128 1.48 -18.68 5.79
C ALA A 128 2.74 -17.82 5.88
N GLU A 129 3.44 -17.55 4.77
CA GLU A 129 4.57 -16.61 4.73
C GLU A 129 4.12 -15.18 5.01
N LEU A 130 3.02 -14.71 4.40
CA LEU A 130 2.47 -13.37 4.70
C LEU A 130 2.01 -13.25 6.16
N LEU A 131 1.45 -14.32 6.73
CA LEU A 131 1.10 -14.38 8.15
C LEU A 131 2.36 -14.40 9.03
N GLN A 132 3.41 -15.14 8.64
CA GLN A 132 4.69 -15.16 9.35
C GLN A 132 5.41 -13.81 9.31
N ILE A 133 5.38 -13.10 8.20
CA ILE A 133 5.87 -11.71 8.10
C ILE A 133 5.07 -10.79 9.03
N ARG A 134 3.74 -11.00 9.13
CA ARG A 134 2.87 -10.25 10.04
C ARG A 134 3.10 -10.58 11.52
N THR A 135 3.45 -11.82 11.85
CA THR A 135 3.67 -12.26 13.25
C THR A 135 5.12 -12.18 13.70
N GLY A 136 6.07 -12.15 12.76
CA GLY A 136 7.51 -12.01 13.00
C GLY A 136 7.94 -10.54 13.13
N ALA A 137 7.14 -9.60 12.61
CA ALA A 137 7.19 -8.22 13.06
C ALA A 137 6.69 -8.17 14.50
N THR A 138 7.57 -7.71 15.40
CA THR A 138 7.30 -7.44 16.81
C THR A 138 5.92 -6.82 17.02
N LYS A 139 5.23 -7.25 18.07
CA LYS A 139 3.91 -6.79 18.54
C LYS A 139 3.85 -5.28 18.77
N GLN A 140 3.82 -4.51 17.70
CA GLN A 140 3.33 -3.14 17.68
C GLN A 140 2.00 -3.22 16.95
N PRO A 141 0.87 -2.82 17.57
CA PRO A 141 -0.37 -2.70 16.83
C PRO A 141 -0.08 -1.79 15.62
N ILE A 142 -0.54 -2.17 14.43
CA ILE A 142 -0.64 -1.25 13.29
C ILE A 142 -1.68 -0.22 13.70
N GLN A 143 -1.25 0.73 14.53
CA GLN A 143 -1.98 1.94 14.80
C GLN A 143 -1.84 2.69 13.49
N LEU A 144 -2.92 2.76 12.73
CA LEU A 144 -3.05 3.65 11.59
C LEU A 144 -2.95 5.07 12.17
N ARG A 145 -1.71 5.52 12.41
CA ARG A 145 -1.40 6.79 13.03
C ARG A 145 -1.52 7.83 11.94
N THR A 146 -2.54 8.65 12.06
CA THR A 146 -2.71 9.85 11.25
C THR A 146 -1.45 10.69 11.38
N GLU A 147 -1.00 11.31 10.29
CA GLU A 147 0.11 12.26 10.32
C GLU A 147 -0.20 13.38 11.34
N PRO A 148 0.76 13.78 12.19
CA PRO A 148 0.52 14.86 13.14
C PRO A 148 0.14 16.15 12.38
N PRO A 149 -0.90 16.87 12.84
CA PRO A 149 -1.43 18.03 12.12
C PRO A 149 -0.37 19.11 11.98
N TYR A 150 -0.10 19.59 10.76
CA TYR A 150 0.77 20.74 10.56
C TYR A 150 0.05 22.05 10.91
N ILE A 151 0.62 22.82 11.83
CA ILE A 151 0.04 24.08 12.31
C ILE A 151 0.59 25.24 11.48
N ALA A 152 -0.18 25.69 10.48
CA ALA A 152 0.31 26.63 9.46
C ALA A 152 0.77 28.00 9.99
N HIS A 153 0.21 28.47 11.11
CA HIS A 153 0.56 29.77 11.70
C HIS A 153 1.71 29.69 12.70
N LEU A 154 2.20 28.48 13.00
CA LEU A 154 3.33 28.28 13.88
C LEU A 154 4.60 28.30 13.03
N TYR A 155 5.58 29.11 13.43
CA TYR A 155 6.91 29.15 12.84
C TYR A 155 7.89 29.56 13.95
N PHE A 156 9.16 29.24 13.77
CA PHE A 156 10.20 29.63 14.72
C PHE A 156 11.37 30.25 13.98
N LEU A 157 11.59 31.55 14.19
CA LEU A 157 12.67 32.30 13.54
C LEU A 157 13.99 32.22 14.32
N GLY A 158 13.90 31.89 15.62
CA GLY A 158 15.02 31.96 16.56
C GLY A 158 15.06 33.26 17.36
N GLU A 159 13.92 33.93 17.56
CA GLU A 159 13.83 35.10 18.44
C GLU A 159 13.66 34.69 19.91
N VAL A 160 14.28 35.44 20.83
CA VAL A 160 14.22 35.19 22.28
C VAL A 160 12.76 35.11 22.76
N LYS A 161 11.96 36.12 22.39
CA LYS A 161 10.54 36.26 22.80
C LYS A 161 9.66 35.10 22.33
N GLU A 162 10.00 34.47 21.22
CA GLU A 162 9.25 33.34 20.66
C GLU A 162 9.66 32.00 21.30
N THR A 163 10.89 31.91 21.82
CA THR A 163 11.53 30.63 22.14
C THR A 163 10.79 29.84 23.23
N TYR A 164 10.38 30.49 24.33
CA TYR A 164 9.63 29.80 25.39
C TYR A 164 8.24 29.39 24.95
N CYS A 165 7.53 30.30 24.29
CA CYS A 165 6.18 30.03 23.79
C CYS A 165 6.21 28.85 22.82
N PHE A 166 7.16 28.85 21.89
CA PHE A 166 7.36 27.75 20.95
C PHE A 166 7.69 26.43 21.66
N CYS A 167 8.64 26.42 22.60
CA CYS A 167 8.99 25.21 23.33
C CYS A 167 7.83 24.67 24.17
N ALA A 168 7.05 25.55 24.81
CA ALA A 168 5.88 25.18 25.60
C ALA A 168 4.78 24.59 24.72
N GLU A 169 4.50 25.21 23.57
CA GLU A 169 3.52 24.71 22.60
C GLU A 169 3.91 23.34 22.06
N MET A 170 5.18 23.12 21.72
CA MET A 170 5.65 21.80 21.29
C MET A 170 5.47 20.74 22.38
N LYS A 171 5.83 21.04 23.63
CA LYS A 171 5.60 20.13 24.76
C LYS A 171 4.13 19.79 24.94
N ASN A 172 3.26 20.80 24.89
CA ASN A 172 1.81 20.61 24.97
C ASN A 172 1.28 19.76 23.81
N LEU A 173 1.78 19.97 22.60
CA LEU A 173 1.41 19.18 21.42
C LEU A 173 1.79 17.72 21.59
N PHE A 174 3.01 17.42 22.02
CA PHE A 174 3.46 16.04 22.24
C PHE A 174 2.70 15.34 23.35
N ALA A 175 2.30 16.06 24.39
CA ALA A 175 1.44 15.52 25.44
C ALA A 175 0.04 15.15 24.89
N ARG A 176 -0.57 16.04 24.09
CA ARG A 176 -1.89 15.81 23.50
C ARG A 176 -1.88 14.72 22.42
N LEU A 177 -0.85 14.69 21.58
CA LEU A 177 -0.75 13.86 20.37
C LEU A 177 0.33 12.79 20.47
N HIS A 178 0.60 12.27 21.66
CA HIS A 178 1.65 11.26 21.89
C HIS A 178 1.55 10.04 20.96
N SER A 179 0.33 9.64 20.57
CA SER A 179 0.09 8.52 19.66
C SER A 179 0.41 8.81 18.19
N HIS A 180 0.79 10.03 17.80
CA HIS A 180 1.05 10.37 16.39
C HIS A 180 2.54 10.27 16.03
N PHE A 181 3.42 10.20 17.02
CA PHE A 181 4.87 10.19 16.82
C PHE A 181 5.46 8.80 17.02
N PHE A 182 6.33 8.36 16.11
CA PHE A 182 6.89 7.01 16.11
C PHE A 182 7.99 6.86 17.16
N ASP A 183 8.92 7.81 17.17
CA ASP A 183 10.08 7.86 18.03
C ASP A 183 10.48 9.32 18.31
N GLU A 184 11.57 9.49 19.06
CA GLU A 184 12.14 10.80 19.37
C GLU A 184 12.64 11.52 18.10
N LYS A 185 13.22 10.78 17.14
CA LYS A 185 13.67 11.32 15.84
C LYS A 185 12.52 11.97 15.07
N HIS A 186 11.34 11.34 15.06
CA HIS A 186 10.15 11.86 14.41
C HIS A 186 9.63 13.12 15.12
N LYS A 187 9.64 13.17 16.46
CA LYS A 187 9.29 14.40 17.19
C LYS A 187 10.25 15.55 16.86
N ILE A 188 11.55 15.30 16.89
CA ILE A 188 12.59 16.29 16.58
C ILE A 188 12.45 16.79 15.13
N SER A 189 12.27 15.86 14.18
CA SER A 189 12.05 16.20 12.77
C SER A 189 10.80 17.05 12.58
N TYR A 190 9.73 16.75 13.32
CA TYR A 190 8.51 17.54 13.32
C TYR A 190 8.74 18.96 13.85
N VAL A 191 9.48 19.14 14.97
CA VAL A 191 9.88 20.48 15.45
C VAL A 191 10.71 21.21 14.40
N ALA A 192 11.70 20.54 13.80
CA ALA A 192 12.57 21.12 12.80
C ALA A 192 11.82 21.58 11.53
N SER A 193 10.66 20.97 11.24
CA SER A 193 9.78 21.41 10.15
C SER A 193 9.23 22.82 10.33
N TYR A 194 9.28 23.39 11.54
CA TYR A 194 8.88 24.76 11.84
C TYR A 194 10.02 25.78 11.73
N PHE A 195 11.25 25.34 11.48
CA PHE A 195 12.40 26.21 11.26
C PHE A 195 12.38 26.78 9.84
N LYS A 196 11.59 27.82 9.65
CA LYS A 196 11.37 28.46 8.35
C LYS A 196 11.30 29.97 8.55
N ALA A 197 11.85 30.72 7.59
CA ALA A 197 11.45 32.11 7.40
C ALA A 197 9.97 32.13 6.95
N SER A 198 9.28 33.26 7.14
CA SER A 198 7.86 33.41 6.83
C SER A 198 7.51 32.90 5.42
N LYS A 199 6.23 32.63 5.18
CA LYS A 199 5.69 32.05 3.93
C LYS A 199 6.20 32.72 2.63
N ASP A 200 6.68 33.95 2.71
CA ASP A 200 7.13 34.77 1.59
C ASP A 200 8.65 34.84 1.40
N ASP A 201 9.45 34.19 2.26
CA ASP A 201 10.91 34.23 2.16
C ASP A 201 11.54 32.82 2.15
N TYR A 202 11.53 32.19 0.97
CA TYR A 202 12.24 30.93 0.72
C TYR A 202 13.78 31.09 0.74
N VAL A 203 14.28 32.33 0.74
CA VAL A 203 15.71 32.68 0.64
C VAL A 203 16.28 33.07 2.01
N GLY A 204 15.42 33.49 2.93
CA GLY A 204 15.74 33.91 4.29
C GLY A 204 16.35 32.79 5.12
N LYS A 205 17.68 32.84 5.29
CA LYS A 205 18.39 32.08 6.32
C LYS A 205 17.94 32.59 7.69
N CYS A 206 16.87 32.02 8.26
CA CYS A 206 16.51 32.32 9.64
C CYS A 206 17.53 31.69 10.62
N ALA A 207 17.62 32.24 11.82
CA ALA A 207 18.60 31.82 12.81
C ALA A 207 18.36 30.36 13.25
N SER A 208 17.09 29.97 13.40
CA SER A 208 16.67 28.59 13.70
C SER A 208 17.13 27.59 12.65
N GLN A 209 16.92 27.88 11.36
CA GLN A 209 17.33 26.98 10.26
C GLN A 209 18.85 26.91 10.12
N THR A 210 19.55 28.03 10.32
CA THR A 210 21.03 28.06 10.29
C THR A 210 21.61 27.22 11.42
N TRP A 211 21.06 27.36 12.64
CA TRP A 211 21.44 26.56 13.79
C TRP A 211 21.15 25.06 13.56
N TRP A 212 19.97 24.73 13.04
CA TRP A 212 19.60 23.36 12.72
C TRP A 212 20.56 22.69 11.73
N ARG A 213 20.94 23.39 10.65
CA ARG A 213 21.95 22.89 9.71
C ARG A 213 23.29 22.64 10.39
N GLY A 214 23.74 23.55 11.25
CA GLY A 214 24.97 23.36 12.02
C GLY A 214 24.91 22.15 12.94
N LEU A 215 23.75 21.90 13.55
CA LEU A 215 23.53 20.74 14.40
C LEU A 215 23.59 19.43 13.62
N LEU A 216 22.98 19.39 12.43
CA LEU A 216 23.07 18.25 11.50
C LEU A 216 24.51 18.01 11.02
N SER A 217 25.25 19.05 10.66
CA SER A 217 26.66 18.91 10.26
C SER A 217 27.51 18.32 11.38
N ARG A 218 27.32 18.75 12.64
CA ARG A 218 28.02 18.15 13.79
C ARG A 218 27.60 16.70 14.03
N ASN A 219 26.32 16.38 13.84
CA ASN A 219 25.83 15.00 13.93
C ASN A 219 26.45 14.09 12.87
N ALA A 220 26.65 14.59 11.64
CA ALA A 220 27.34 13.89 10.57
C ALA A 220 28.83 13.71 10.88
N GLU A 221 29.49 14.73 11.43
CA GLU A 221 30.91 14.67 11.82
C GLU A 221 31.19 13.56 12.84
N VAL A 222 30.35 13.42 13.88
CA VAL A 222 30.49 12.36 14.89
C VAL A 222 30.33 10.95 14.28
N GLN A 223 29.57 10.83 13.19
CA GLN A 223 29.38 9.57 12.46
C GLN A 223 30.44 9.35 11.37
N GLY A 224 31.35 10.30 11.13
CA GLY A 224 32.32 10.24 10.03
C GLY A 224 31.70 10.42 8.64
N LEU A 225 30.51 11.03 8.55
CA LEU A 225 29.80 11.32 7.31
C LEU A 225 30.21 12.69 6.74
N ASP A 226 29.91 12.93 5.46
CA ASP A 226 30.18 14.24 4.82
C ASP A 226 29.29 15.33 5.42
N THR A 227 29.92 16.29 6.10
CA THR A 227 29.25 17.41 6.76
C THR A 227 28.53 18.35 5.80
N LYS A 228 28.90 18.36 4.51
CA LYS A 228 28.23 19.16 3.46
C LYS A 228 26.91 18.56 3.00
N LEU A 229 26.76 17.24 3.14
CA LEU A 229 25.56 16.48 2.79
C LEU A 229 24.72 16.12 4.01
N ALA A 230 25.04 16.70 5.17
CA ALA A 230 24.36 16.43 6.42
C ALA A 230 22.84 16.67 6.31
N SER A 231 22.07 15.69 6.75
CA SER A 231 20.63 15.63 6.57
C SER A 231 19.96 14.97 7.77
N SER A 232 18.66 15.21 7.94
CA SER A 232 17.80 14.52 8.91
C SER A 232 17.56 13.04 8.57
N ALA A 233 18.01 12.57 7.42
CA ALA A 233 17.90 11.18 7.01
C ALA A 233 18.73 10.25 7.91
N GLU A 234 19.93 10.71 8.30
CA GLU A 234 20.86 9.94 9.12
C GLU A 234 20.40 9.84 10.57
N ASP A 235 20.98 8.90 11.31
CA ASP A 235 20.64 8.70 12.72
C ASP A 235 21.21 9.79 13.61
N TYR A 236 20.50 10.06 14.69
CA TYR A 236 20.84 11.09 15.65
C TYR A 236 21.72 10.48 16.75
N VAL A 237 22.97 10.94 16.84
CA VAL A 237 23.97 10.39 17.76
C VAL A 237 24.47 11.41 18.79
N ILE A 238 24.27 12.70 18.53
CA ILE A 238 24.65 13.78 19.46
C ILE A 238 23.61 13.92 20.59
N GLU A 239 24.06 14.24 21.80
CA GLU A 239 23.24 14.28 23.02
C GLU A 239 21.96 15.14 22.88
N GLU A 240 22.06 16.26 22.17
CA GLU A 240 20.96 17.19 21.94
C GLU A 240 19.89 16.62 20.99
N LEU A 241 20.20 15.59 20.21
CA LEU A 241 19.27 14.95 19.27
C LEU A 241 18.81 13.55 19.71
N LEU A 242 19.26 13.05 20.88
CA LEU A 242 18.84 11.75 21.39
C LEU A 242 17.40 11.75 21.92
N SER A 243 16.91 12.89 22.38
CA SER A 243 15.55 13.04 22.91
C SER A 243 14.97 14.41 22.59
N ILE A 244 13.63 14.49 22.54
CA ILE A 244 12.93 15.75 22.37
C ILE A 244 13.21 16.71 23.53
N ASP A 245 13.37 16.21 24.75
CA ASP A 245 13.64 17.05 25.92
C ASP A 245 15.04 17.67 25.84
N SER A 246 16.06 16.87 25.49
CA SER A 246 17.42 17.38 25.22
C SER A 246 17.40 18.43 24.10
N PHE A 247 16.62 18.18 23.05
CA PHE A 247 16.52 19.09 21.90
C PHE A 247 15.87 20.43 22.28
N LEU A 248 14.77 20.41 23.03
CA LEU A 248 14.11 21.62 23.51
C LEU A 248 14.97 22.39 24.51
N VAL A 249 15.76 21.71 25.34
CA VAL A 249 16.77 22.36 26.21
C VAL A 249 17.86 23.03 25.37
N ALA A 250 18.33 22.38 24.30
CA ALA A 250 19.32 22.94 23.41
C ALA A 250 18.79 24.18 22.65
N ILE A 251 17.52 24.17 22.24
CA ILE A 251 16.84 25.35 21.66
C ILE A 251 16.83 26.50 22.66
N ASN A 252 16.34 26.26 23.89
CA ASN A 252 16.30 27.29 24.92
C ASN A 252 17.70 27.84 25.20
N LYS A 253 18.70 26.98 25.43
CA LYS A 253 20.08 27.42 25.69
C LYS A 253 20.68 28.25 24.55
N LYS A 254 20.28 27.99 23.30
CA LYS A 254 20.84 28.67 22.14
C LYS A 254 20.19 30.03 21.86
N PHE A 255 18.87 30.10 21.98
CA PHE A 255 18.08 31.27 21.56
C PHE A 255 17.62 32.14 22.72
N VAL A 256 17.61 31.63 23.95
CA VAL A 256 17.43 32.45 25.14
C VAL A 256 18.77 33.08 25.49
N ASN A 257 18.82 34.42 25.49
CA ASN A 257 19.96 35.17 25.99
C ASN A 257 19.77 35.42 27.49
N THR A 258 20.86 35.41 28.26
CA THR A 258 20.86 35.79 29.70
C THR A 258 20.35 37.21 29.95
N SER A 259 20.18 38.05 28.92
CA SER A 259 19.59 39.39 29.02
C SER A 259 18.08 39.40 29.27
N GLU A 260 17.37 38.28 29.06
CA GLU A 260 15.93 38.22 29.35
C GLU A 260 15.64 38.35 30.85
N SER A 261 16.52 37.82 31.70
CA SER A 261 16.50 38.10 33.15
C SER A 261 16.46 39.61 33.40
N ASP A 262 17.33 40.37 32.71
CA ASP A 262 17.42 41.81 32.87
C ASP A 262 16.20 42.55 32.29
N ASP A 263 15.60 42.01 31.22
CA ASP A 263 14.40 42.58 30.62
C ASP A 263 13.14 42.29 31.46
N ASP A 264 13.02 41.10 32.05
CA ASP A 264 11.96 40.77 33.02
C ASP A 264 12.07 41.66 34.26
N TRP A 265 13.29 41.94 34.73
CA TRP A 265 13.55 42.89 35.81
C TRP A 265 13.12 44.31 35.44
N LYS A 266 13.43 44.78 34.22
CA LYS A 266 12.96 46.07 33.72
C LYS A 266 11.44 46.11 33.59
N GLU A 267 10.81 45.03 33.18
CA GLU A 267 9.36 44.95 33.04
C GLU A 267 8.67 45.01 34.41
N LEU A 268 9.20 44.29 35.41
CA LEU A 268 8.73 44.42 36.80
C LEU A 268 8.91 45.85 37.31
N GLU A 269 10.08 46.47 37.09
CA GLU A 269 10.37 47.81 37.60
C GLU A 269 9.58 48.93 36.88
N ALA A 270 9.19 48.70 35.62
CA ALA A 270 8.32 49.58 34.85
C ALA A 270 6.83 49.37 35.14
N LEU A 271 6.44 48.24 35.74
CA LEU A 271 5.03 47.93 36.01
C LEU A 271 4.42 48.95 36.97
N ARG A 272 3.32 49.57 36.56
CA ARG A 272 2.51 50.46 37.38
C ARG A 272 1.05 50.01 37.32
N GLN A 273 0.33 50.17 38.42
CA GLN A 273 -1.11 49.88 38.47
C GLN A 273 -1.85 50.79 37.48
N GLY A 274 -1.67 52.10 37.61
CA GLY A 274 -2.37 53.09 36.79
C GLY A 274 -3.88 52.84 36.80
N LYS A 275 -4.49 52.85 35.60
CA LYS A 275 -5.94 52.64 35.45
C LYS A 275 -6.38 51.16 35.56
N LYS A 276 -5.47 50.21 35.81
CA LYS A 276 -5.82 48.77 35.89
C LYS A 276 -6.52 48.48 37.22
N SER A 277 -7.43 47.51 37.20
CA SER A 277 -8.02 46.98 38.44
C SER A 277 -6.94 46.37 39.33
N MET A 278 -7.15 46.38 40.65
CA MET A 278 -6.20 45.77 41.58
C MET A 278 -6.03 44.27 41.31
N SER A 279 -7.09 43.58 40.89
CA SER A 279 -7.04 42.17 40.51
C SER A 279 -6.11 41.93 39.31
N ASP A 280 -6.29 42.69 38.22
CA ASP A 280 -5.50 42.52 37.01
C ASP A 280 -4.03 42.91 37.21
N PHE A 281 -3.79 43.93 38.03
CA PHE A 281 -2.45 44.33 38.46
C PHE A 281 -1.79 43.23 39.28
N ASN A 282 -2.48 42.66 40.27
CA ASN A 282 -1.95 41.59 41.11
C ASN A 282 -1.63 40.32 40.31
N ILE A 283 -2.47 39.97 39.33
CA ILE A 283 -2.21 38.84 38.43
C ILE A 283 -0.93 39.10 37.64
N GLN A 284 -0.78 40.28 37.03
CA GLN A 284 0.42 40.63 36.27
C GLN A 284 1.68 40.67 37.15
N PHE A 285 1.64 41.39 38.27
CA PHE A 285 2.75 41.50 39.21
C PHE A 285 3.20 40.12 39.70
N THR A 286 2.28 39.27 40.16
CA THR A 286 2.59 37.92 40.66
C THR A 286 3.06 36.98 39.56
N THR A 287 2.68 37.23 38.31
CA THR A 287 3.16 36.46 37.15
C THR A 287 4.60 36.81 36.82
N LEU A 288 4.92 38.09 36.67
CA LEU A 288 6.29 38.56 36.44
C LEU A 288 7.23 38.11 37.56
N LEU A 289 6.79 38.23 38.82
CA LEU A 289 7.60 37.85 39.98
C LEU A 289 7.95 36.35 40.02
N ARG A 290 7.09 35.51 39.43
CA ARG A 290 7.35 34.07 39.29
C ARG A 290 8.33 33.76 38.16
N GLN A 291 8.42 34.62 37.16
CA GLN A 291 9.30 34.47 35.99
C GLN A 291 10.73 34.96 36.29
N LEU A 292 10.89 35.90 37.23
CA LEU A 292 12.20 36.45 37.59
C LEU A 292 13.21 35.43 38.09
N HIS A 293 14.44 35.57 37.58
CA HIS A 293 15.61 34.88 38.06
C HIS A 293 16.80 35.84 38.20
N PRO A 294 17.53 35.86 39.33
CA PRO A 294 17.22 35.18 40.59
C PRO A 294 15.94 35.75 41.24
N LYS A 295 15.32 34.98 42.13
CA LYS A 295 14.11 35.44 42.83
C LYS A 295 14.44 36.56 43.81
N PRO A 296 13.68 37.69 43.80
CA PRO A 296 13.85 38.74 44.80
C PRO A 296 13.60 38.22 46.22
N GLU A 297 14.32 38.79 47.18
CA GLU A 297 13.97 38.63 48.59
C GLU A 297 12.57 39.18 48.87
N GLN A 298 11.85 38.54 49.79
CA GLN A 298 10.46 38.90 50.09
C GLN A 298 10.27 40.36 50.53
N LYS A 299 11.27 40.95 51.19
CA LYS A 299 11.25 42.36 51.57
C LYS A 299 11.31 43.29 50.35
N ALA A 300 12.17 42.98 49.38
CA ALA A 300 12.27 43.74 48.13
C ALA A 300 10.97 43.62 47.31
N VAL A 301 10.31 42.45 47.34
CA VAL A 301 9.00 42.24 46.69
C VAL A 301 7.96 43.25 47.19
N CYS A 302 7.86 43.43 48.51
CA CYS A 302 6.95 44.42 49.10
C CYS A 302 7.29 45.84 48.64
N ASP A 303 8.58 46.20 48.64
CA ASP A 303 9.02 47.53 48.18
C ASP A 303 8.68 47.79 46.70
N TYR A 304 8.81 46.79 45.83
CA TYR A 304 8.43 46.90 44.41
C TYR A 304 6.91 47.00 44.23
N TYR A 305 6.15 46.20 44.99
CA TYR A 305 4.69 46.24 44.95
C TYR A 305 4.18 47.60 45.39
N ASP A 306 4.69 48.11 46.51
CA ASP A 306 4.34 49.43 47.01
C ASP A 306 4.69 50.50 45.99
N LYS A 307 5.90 50.50 45.40
CA LYS A 307 6.25 51.49 44.37
C LYS A 307 5.35 51.46 43.13
N ALA A 308 4.74 50.32 42.82
CA ALA A 308 3.96 50.11 41.61
C ALA A 308 2.44 50.41 41.78
N VAL A 309 1.91 50.31 43.01
CA VAL A 309 0.50 50.60 43.33
C VAL A 309 0.22 52.10 43.36
N ASP A 310 -0.94 52.52 42.82
CA ASP A 310 -1.32 53.93 42.79
C ASP A 310 -1.54 54.51 44.20
N GLN A 311 -1.10 55.75 44.40
CA GLN A 311 -1.15 56.42 45.70
C GLN A 311 -2.59 56.61 46.22
N ASP A 312 -3.56 56.77 45.32
CA ASP A 312 -4.97 56.90 45.69
C ASP A 312 -5.52 55.63 46.34
N VAL A 313 -5.00 54.46 45.97
CA VAL A 313 -5.37 53.19 46.61
C VAL A 313 -4.66 53.02 47.96
N LYS A 314 -3.43 53.54 48.09
CA LYS A 314 -2.71 53.56 49.37
C LYS A 314 -3.35 54.49 50.40
N ALA A 315 -4.04 55.54 49.96
CA ALA A 315 -4.72 56.51 50.82
C ALA A 315 -6.07 56.01 51.36
N LEU A 316 -6.58 54.88 50.85
CA LEU A 316 -7.84 54.24 51.28
C LEU A 316 -7.63 53.10 52.30
N GLY A 317 -6.38 52.81 52.67
CA GLY A 317 -5.98 51.79 53.65
C GLY A 317 -5.54 52.40 54.97
#